data_AF-A0AAV0K7H2-F1
#
_entry.id   AF-A0AAV0K7H2-F1
#
_cell.length_a   1.000
_cell.length_b   1.000
_cell.length_c   1.000
_cell.angle_alpha   90.00
_cell.angle_beta   90.00
_cell.angle_gamma   90.00
#
_symmetry.space_group_name_H-M   'P 1'
#
loop_
_entity.id
_entity.type
_entity.pdbx_description
1 polymer ?
#
loop_
_entity_poly.entity_id
_entity_poly.type
_entity_poly.pdbx_seq_one_letter_code
_entity_poly.pdbx_strand_id
1 'polypeptide(L)'
;MDPYCRHALGDCLELYADAKGELNDAAKDVFEYRDCFKANVEVSAAMDSASTCEDGFRERRYRSGHPLAVENEVFFRLTAVLLSFINMLHYN
;
A
#
# COMPACT_ATOMS: atom_id res chain seq x y z
N MET A 1 13.94 -18.10 11.83
CA MET A 1 12.91 -17.03 11.73
C MET A 1 11.77 -17.41 12.63
N ASP A 2 11.31 -16.47 13.45
CA ASP A 2 10.19 -16.65 14.39
C ASP A 2 8.89 -17.02 13.63
N PRO A 3 8.07 -17.99 14.10
CA PRO A 3 6.86 -18.41 13.39
C PRO A 3 5.84 -17.28 13.17
N TYR A 4 5.73 -16.34 14.10
CA TYR A 4 4.85 -15.20 13.96
C TYR A 4 5.40 -14.20 12.94
N CYS A 5 6.72 -13.95 12.94
CA CYS A 5 7.37 -13.18 11.87
C CYS A 5 7.11 -13.78 10.48
N ARG A 6 7.14 -15.12 10.35
CA ARG A 6 6.77 -15.80 9.10
C ARG A 6 5.30 -15.60 8.73
N HIS A 7 4.40 -15.67 9.69
CA HIS A 7 2.97 -15.42 9.48
C HIS A 7 2.72 -14.00 8.99
N ALA A 8 3.26 -13.00 9.72
CA ALA A 8 3.14 -11.59 9.35
C ALA A 8 3.71 -11.31 7.95
N LEU A 9 4.83 -11.96 7.56
CA LEU A 9 5.34 -11.86 6.20
C LEU A 9 4.40 -12.49 5.16
N GLY A 10 3.67 -13.54 5.53
CA GLY A 10 2.61 -14.13 4.69
C GLY A 10 1.44 -13.17 4.50
N ASP A 11 0.95 -12.57 5.59
CA ASP A 11 -0.12 -11.57 5.56
C ASP A 11 0.29 -10.35 4.70
N CYS A 12 1.52 -9.86 4.89
CA CYS A 12 2.06 -8.77 4.08
C CYS A 12 2.18 -9.16 2.59
N LEU A 13 2.51 -10.42 2.27
CA LEU A 13 2.60 -10.86 0.89
C LEU A 13 1.23 -10.80 0.19
N GLU A 14 0.17 -11.20 0.88
CA GLU A 14 -1.21 -11.10 0.37
C GLU A 14 -1.59 -9.64 0.15
N LEU A 15 -1.39 -8.78 1.17
CA LEU A 15 -1.65 -7.33 1.06
C LEU A 15 -0.91 -6.68 -0.12
N TYR A 16 0.37 -6.97 -0.31
CA TYR A 16 1.13 -6.40 -1.42
C TYR A 16 0.76 -6.98 -2.79
N ALA A 17 0.22 -8.20 -2.85
CA ALA A 17 -0.33 -8.75 -4.08
C ALA A 17 -1.61 -8.01 -4.48
N ASP A 18 -2.47 -7.69 -3.52
CA ASP A 18 -3.68 -6.88 -3.73
C ASP A 18 -3.31 -5.45 -4.12
N ALA A 19 -2.38 -4.80 -3.39
CA ALA A 19 -1.87 -3.47 -3.70
C ALA A 19 -1.31 -3.37 -5.13
N LYS A 20 -0.65 -4.43 -5.62
CA LYS A 20 -0.20 -4.48 -7.02
C LYS A 20 -1.38 -4.48 -8.00
N GLY A 21 -2.45 -5.21 -7.70
CA GLY A 21 -3.69 -5.20 -8.49
C GLY A 21 -4.30 -3.80 -8.54
N GLU A 22 -4.49 -3.21 -7.37
CA GLU A 22 -5.05 -1.86 -7.19
C GLU A 22 -4.26 -0.79 -7.94
N LEU A 23 -2.92 -0.82 -7.87
CA LEU A 23 -2.09 0.13 -8.62
C LEU A 23 -2.19 -0.04 -10.15
N ASN A 24 -2.38 -1.26 -10.64
CA ASN A 24 -2.58 -1.49 -12.08
C ASN A 24 -3.96 -0.99 -12.53
N ASP A 25 -4.98 -1.19 -11.71
CA ASP A 25 -6.32 -0.69 -12.01
C ASP A 25 -6.36 0.85 -11.93
N ALA A 26 -5.67 1.45 -10.96
CA ALA A 26 -5.54 2.91 -10.85
C ALA A 26 -4.88 3.51 -12.09
N ALA A 27 -3.87 2.84 -12.64
CA ALA A 27 -3.24 3.28 -13.87
C ALA A 27 -4.22 3.27 -15.06
N LYS A 28 -5.04 2.23 -15.21
CA LYS A 28 -6.07 2.19 -16.27
C LYS A 28 -7.11 3.27 -16.05
N ASP A 29 -7.56 3.47 -14.81
CA ASP A 29 -8.54 4.48 -14.46
C ASP A 29 -8.04 5.89 -14.80
N VAL A 30 -6.78 6.21 -14.51
CA VAL A 30 -6.18 7.51 -14.89
C VAL A 30 -6.00 7.63 -16.42
N PHE A 31 -5.35 6.65 -17.04
CA PHE A 31 -4.83 6.82 -18.41
C PHE A 31 -5.82 6.40 -19.51
N GLU A 32 -6.74 5.50 -19.24
CA GLU A 32 -7.71 5.00 -20.22
C GLU A 32 -9.10 5.57 -19.96
N TYR A 33 -9.57 5.55 -18.72
CA TYR A 33 -10.95 5.91 -18.37
C TYR A 33 -11.11 7.36 -17.89
N ARG A 34 -10.00 8.05 -17.55
CA ARG A 34 -10.01 9.38 -16.93
C ARG A 34 -10.82 9.45 -15.62
N ASP A 35 -11.00 8.31 -14.95
CA ASP A 35 -11.71 8.20 -13.68
C ASP A 35 -10.73 8.42 -12.51
N CYS A 36 -10.38 9.69 -12.27
CA CYS A 36 -9.48 10.05 -11.19
C CYS A 36 -10.08 9.79 -9.81
N PHE A 37 -11.41 9.70 -9.69
CA PHE A 37 -12.07 9.36 -8.42
C PHE A 37 -11.81 7.90 -8.07
N LYS A 38 -12.04 6.98 -9.01
CA LYS A 38 -11.82 5.55 -8.76
C LYS A 38 -10.33 5.22 -8.60
N ALA A 39 -9.46 5.85 -9.40
CA ALA A 39 -8.01 5.74 -9.20
C ALA A 39 -7.55 6.23 -7.81
N ASN A 40 -8.20 7.26 -7.24
CA ASN A 40 -7.89 7.73 -5.89
C ASN A 40 -8.23 6.67 -4.83
N VAL A 41 -9.39 6.02 -4.97
CA VAL A 41 -9.81 4.92 -4.09
C VAL A 41 -8.83 3.76 -4.16
N GLU A 42 -8.43 3.36 -5.37
CA GLU A 42 -7.51 2.23 -5.59
C GLU A 42 -6.10 2.52 -5.05
N VAL A 43 -5.56 3.73 -5.27
CA VAL A 43 -4.25 4.09 -4.68
C VAL A 43 -4.32 4.22 -3.15
N SER A 44 -5.46 4.66 -2.60
CA SER A 44 -5.66 4.72 -1.15
C SER A 44 -5.70 3.31 -0.55
N ALA A 45 -6.39 2.37 -1.19
CA ALA A 45 -6.39 0.96 -0.77
C ALA A 45 -4.97 0.36 -0.82
N ALA A 46 -4.21 0.66 -1.88
CA ALA A 46 -2.83 0.21 -1.98
C ALA A 46 -1.98 0.80 -0.85
N MET A 47 -2.13 2.09 -0.55
CA MET A 47 -1.46 2.75 0.57
C MET A 47 -1.74 2.06 1.91
N ASP A 48 -2.99 1.65 2.14
CA ASP A 48 -3.43 0.98 3.37
C ASP A 48 -2.78 -0.41 3.55
N SER A 49 -2.35 -1.06 2.46
CA SER A 49 -1.61 -2.32 2.55
C SER A 49 -0.28 -2.19 3.30
N ALA A 50 0.43 -1.06 3.10
CA ALA A 50 1.70 -0.81 3.79
C ALA A 50 1.51 -0.52 5.29
N SER A 51 0.49 0.28 5.64
CA SER A 51 0.17 0.57 7.05
C SER A 51 -0.34 -0.69 7.77
N THR A 52 -1.21 -1.46 7.14
CA THR A 52 -1.74 -2.72 7.69
C THR A 52 -0.62 -3.76 7.89
N CYS A 53 0.30 -3.90 6.93
CA CYS A 53 1.46 -4.78 7.08
C CYS A 53 2.35 -4.35 8.27
N GLU A 54 2.62 -3.06 8.41
CA GLU A 54 3.39 -2.52 9.53
C GLU A 54 2.71 -2.76 10.88
N ASP A 55 1.40 -2.55 10.96
CA ASP A 55 0.60 -2.79 12.17
C ASP A 55 0.60 -4.27 12.56
N GLY A 56 0.52 -5.18 11.58
CA GLY A 56 0.63 -6.63 11.78
C GLY A 56 1.94 -7.04 12.47
N PHE A 57 3.05 -6.34 12.24
CA PHE A 57 4.30 -6.57 12.98
C PHE A 57 4.33 -5.91 14.36
N ARG A 58 3.61 -4.80 14.56
CA ARG A 58 3.58 -4.01 15.81
C ARG A 58 2.73 -4.63 16.91
N GLU A 59 1.66 -5.35 16.55
CA GLU A 59 0.71 -5.95 17.50
C GLU A 59 1.37 -6.82 18.59
N ARG A 60 2.54 -7.41 18.32
CA ARG A 60 3.26 -8.26 19.28
C ARG A 60 4.59 -7.71 19.78
N ARG A 61 4.86 -6.40 19.59
CA ARG A 61 6.07 -5.70 20.08
C ARG A 61 7.35 -6.49 19.81
N TYR A 62 7.59 -6.82 18.54
CA TYR A 62 8.74 -7.63 18.16
C TYR A 62 10.06 -6.92 18.54
N ARG A 63 10.94 -7.65 19.25
CA ARG A 63 12.25 -7.11 19.71
C ARG A 63 13.29 -7.02 18.60
N SER A 64 13.10 -7.72 17.48
CA SER A 64 14.15 -7.91 16.47
C SER A 64 13.99 -7.04 15.22
N GLY A 65 13.16 -6.00 15.28
CA GLY A 65 12.94 -5.09 14.16
C GLY A 65 11.99 -5.64 13.10
N HIS A 66 11.26 -4.74 12.45
CA HIS A 66 10.28 -5.03 11.42
C HIS A 66 11.05 -5.21 10.10
N PRO A 67 11.12 -6.42 9.52
CA PRO A 67 11.97 -6.68 8.35
C PRO A 67 11.54 -5.90 7.09
N LEU A 68 10.36 -5.27 7.13
CA LEU A 68 9.79 -4.47 6.05
C LEU A 68 9.51 -3.01 6.46
N ALA A 69 10.01 -2.54 7.60
CA ALA A 69 9.67 -1.18 8.08
C ALA A 69 10.02 -0.09 7.06
N VAL A 70 11.20 -0.19 6.44
CA VAL A 70 11.66 0.80 5.47
C VAL A 70 10.84 0.71 4.18
N GLU A 71 10.57 -0.51 3.72
CA GLU A 71 9.79 -0.79 2.53
C GLU A 71 8.34 -0.30 2.68
N ASN A 72 7.70 -0.59 3.82
CA ASN A 72 6.37 -0.09 4.15
C ASN A 72 6.33 1.44 4.18
N GLU A 73 7.32 2.07 4.83
CA GLU A 73 7.39 3.54 4.89
C GLU A 73 7.58 4.17 3.50
N VAL A 74 8.47 3.61 2.69
CA VAL A 74 8.72 4.10 1.32
C VAL A 74 7.47 3.93 0.46
N PHE A 75 6.82 2.77 0.52
CA PHE A 75 5.61 2.51 -0.24
C PHE A 75 4.50 3.49 0.14
N PHE A 76 4.24 3.67 1.44
CA PHE A 76 3.25 4.63 1.95
C PHE A 76 3.51 6.06 1.46
N ARG A 77 4.77 6.51 1.49
CA ARG A 77 5.14 7.85 1.01
C ARG A 77 4.93 8.00 -0.51
N LEU A 78 5.26 6.97 -1.29
CA LEU A 78 5.08 6.99 -2.74
C LEU A 78 3.60 7.04 -3.14
N THR A 79 2.75 6.24 -2.48
CA THR A 79 1.31 6.28 -2.72
C THR A 79 0.69 7.59 -2.27
N ALA A 80 1.14 8.19 -1.16
CA ALA A 80 0.71 9.53 -0.75
C ALA A 80 1.07 10.63 -1.78
N VAL A 81 2.27 10.54 -2.38
CA VAL A 81 2.67 11.43 -3.48
C VAL A 81 1.78 11.21 -4.72
N LEU A 82 1.49 9.95 -5.07
CA LEU A 82 0.60 9.62 -6.18
C LEU A 82 -0.83 10.16 -5.96
N LEU A 83 -1.39 9.99 -4.76
CA LEU A 83 -2.70 10.56 -4.39
C LEU A 83 -2.71 12.08 -4.53
N SER A 84 -1.62 12.75 -4.16
CA SER A 84 -1.50 14.20 -4.32
C SER A 84 -1.62 14.61 -5.80
N PHE A 85 -0.98 13.88 -6.71
CA PHE A 85 -1.11 14.12 -8.16
C PHE A 85 -2.50 13.79 -8.69
N ILE A 86 -3.09 12.66 -8.30
CA ILE A 86 -4.44 12.26 -8.72
C ILE A 86 -5.47 13.31 -8.28
N ASN A 87 -5.34 13.84 -7.05
CA ASN A 87 -6.19 14.92 -6.57
C ASN A 87 -6.06 16.19 -7.43
N MET A 88 -4.84 16.58 -7.82
CA MET A 88 -4.64 17.72 -8.72
C MET A 88 -5.29 17.50 -10.10
N LEU A 89 -5.29 16.26 -10.61
CA LEU A 89 -5.92 15.93 -11.89
C LEU A 89 -7.46 15.89 -11.79
N HIS A 90 -8.01 15.45 -10.66
CA HIS A 90 -9.45 15.37 -10.45
C HIS A 90 -10.15 16.74 -10.44
N TYR A 91 -9.45 17.81 -10.03
CA TYR A 91 -10.00 19.17 -9.97
C TYR A 91 -9.88 19.97 -11.29
N ASN A 92 -9.35 19.39 -12.37
CA ASN A 92 -9.27 20.01 -13.70
C ASN A 92 -10.26 19.36 -14.68
#